data_AF-A0A915P4X2-F1
#
_entry.id   AF-A0A915P4X2-F1
#
_cell.length_a   1.000
_cell.length_b   1.000
_cell.length_c   1.000
_cell.angle_alpha   90.00
_cell.angle_beta   90.00
_cell.angle_gamma   90.00
#
_symmetry.space_group_name_H-M   'P 1'
#
loop_
_entity.id
_entity.type
_entity.pdbx_description
1 polymer ?
#
loop_
_entity_poly.entity_id
_entity_poly.type
_entity_poly.pdbx_seq_one_letter_code
_entity_poly.pdbx_strand_id
1 'polypeptide(L)'
;MDFVQSIDSSSRVIPSSSAFYNNVTSSSTSKTQPNINEQQRLGGSLRRLKTVLVIDKKVQKFLKVREMACQDIEAVSAALNSLCYHVGVRESMGQTYNIIIMCCSPPDIPDDQKCEMQIEALKRTLTQCSLIVYFLAKEDGGSTLPPVLLSADRSSKLGCFERHELKYQKMLKKGRSDSFGTFADRIKQVLNNVTIEANAHAREKFLSDLRKVRDIDSHREQCKFLERMRTRLDNPDVLSVDTVHQFLLCLRDTQDYDGIIGMIDDLERIDQKQITHAQAVRFLYAFALNRRNKNGDRDKALTTVEQIMDSSGNQMVSPDVICLAGRVYKDKFISSGYEDKQALDKAIEWYRKAFNLSPLEYSGINLTTMLRARGETFESSPELQQIGLVLNSLLGRKGALANLTDYWDVATFFEVSVLAEDYNKACQAAEKMAIESSS
;
A
#
# COMPACT_ATOMS: atom_id res chain seq x y z
N MET A 1 4.58 -4.59 41.31
CA MET A 1 4.97 -6.01 41.41
C MET A 1 5.96 -6.25 40.28
N ASP A 2 7.25 -6.27 40.61
CA ASP A 2 8.39 -6.50 39.68
C ASP A 2 8.75 -7.99 39.59
N PHE A 3 9.45 -8.38 38.50
CA PHE A 3 10.35 -9.54 38.23
C PHE A 3 10.17 -9.96 36.73
N VAL A 4 11.15 -10.23 35.83
CA VAL A 4 12.51 -10.82 35.86
C VAL A 4 13.30 -10.46 34.56
N GLN A 5 14.63 -10.28 34.64
CA GLN A 5 15.65 -10.28 33.56
C GLN A 5 16.30 -11.68 33.37
N SER A 6 17.02 -11.93 32.24
CA SER A 6 18.16 -12.89 32.01
C SER A 6 17.89 -13.96 30.92
N ILE A 7 18.77 -14.45 30.03
CA ILE A 7 20.19 -14.25 29.64
C ILE A 7 20.42 -14.91 28.24
N ASP A 8 21.50 -14.46 27.59
CA ASP A 8 22.17 -14.84 26.33
C ASP A 8 22.64 -16.32 26.19
N SER A 9 22.88 -16.79 24.95
CA SER A 9 23.95 -17.76 24.63
C SER A 9 24.15 -17.99 23.12
N SER A 10 25.42 -18.21 22.76
CA SER A 10 26.06 -18.00 21.47
C SER A 10 26.33 -19.26 20.63
N SER A 11 26.49 -19.03 19.32
CA SER A 11 27.50 -19.59 18.37
C SER A 11 27.55 -21.10 18.04
N ARG A 12 27.53 -21.42 16.72
CA ARG A 12 28.47 -22.36 16.07
C ARG A 12 28.49 -22.16 14.54
N VAL A 13 29.66 -22.43 13.96
CA VAL A 13 30.18 -21.98 12.65
C VAL A 13 30.74 -23.19 11.88
N ILE A 14 30.31 -23.38 10.61
CA ILE A 14 31.03 -23.90 9.39
C ILE A 14 31.51 -25.40 9.41
N PRO A 15 31.79 -26.15 8.28
CA PRO A 15 32.00 -25.80 6.85
C PRO A 15 31.37 -26.66 5.71
N SER A 16 31.60 -26.11 4.51
CA SER A 16 31.60 -26.56 3.10
C SER A 16 31.96 -27.99 2.67
N SER A 17 31.49 -28.39 1.47
CA SER A 17 32.23 -29.26 0.52
C SER A 17 31.84 -29.03 -0.96
N SER A 18 32.78 -29.36 -1.83
CA SER A 18 33.00 -28.96 -3.23
C SER A 18 32.57 -29.95 -4.33
N ALA A 19 32.40 -29.41 -5.54
CA ALA A 19 32.70 -29.94 -6.90
C ALA A 19 32.07 -31.26 -7.38
N PHE A 20 31.57 -31.27 -8.63
CA PHE A 20 32.02 -32.20 -9.70
C PHE A 20 31.49 -31.79 -11.08
N TYR A 21 32.40 -31.80 -12.05
CA TYR A 21 32.23 -31.65 -13.50
C TYR A 21 31.48 -32.84 -14.12
N ASN A 22 30.80 -32.64 -15.26
CA ASN A 22 31.02 -33.46 -16.46
C ASN A 22 30.36 -32.88 -17.73
N ASN A 23 31.21 -32.74 -18.76
CA ASN A 23 30.89 -32.50 -20.16
C ASN A 23 30.47 -33.82 -20.84
N VAL A 24 29.53 -33.78 -21.78
CA VAL A 24 29.48 -34.73 -22.91
C VAL A 24 29.05 -33.99 -24.18
N THR A 25 29.95 -34.02 -25.16
CA THR A 25 29.85 -33.63 -26.58
C THR A 25 29.25 -34.73 -27.46
N SER A 26 28.94 -34.37 -28.72
CA SER A 26 28.68 -35.18 -29.94
C SER A 26 27.21 -35.13 -30.40
N SER A 27 26.85 -35.02 -31.68
CA SER A 27 27.60 -34.99 -32.94
C SER A 27 26.68 -34.55 -34.07
N SER A 28 27.26 -33.84 -35.03
CA SER A 28 26.71 -33.45 -36.33
C SER A 28 26.60 -34.61 -37.32
N THR A 29 25.53 -34.66 -38.11
CA THR A 29 25.52 -35.31 -39.43
C THR A 29 24.67 -34.50 -40.43
N SER A 30 25.37 -33.97 -41.43
CA SER A 30 24.90 -33.34 -42.66
C SER A 30 24.58 -34.37 -43.75
N LYS A 31 23.47 -34.21 -44.49
CA LYS A 31 23.32 -34.75 -45.85
C LYS A 31 22.50 -33.80 -46.76
N THR A 32 23.23 -33.07 -47.59
CA THR A 32 23.03 -32.76 -49.03
C THR A 32 21.63 -32.86 -49.67
N GLN A 33 21.19 -31.72 -50.22
CA GLN A 33 20.24 -31.57 -51.34
C GLN A 33 20.79 -32.12 -52.66
N PRO A 34 19.90 -32.35 -53.66
CA PRO A 34 20.18 -31.99 -55.03
C PRO A 34 19.20 -30.94 -55.59
N ASN A 35 19.75 -30.06 -56.43
CA ASN A 35 19.11 -29.01 -57.20
C ASN A 35 18.52 -29.58 -58.51
N ILE A 36 17.27 -29.24 -58.86
CA ILE A 36 16.80 -29.16 -60.25
C ILE A 36 15.86 -27.94 -60.37
N ASN A 37 16.19 -27.05 -61.32
CA ASN A 37 15.44 -25.86 -61.71
C ASN A 37 14.07 -26.22 -62.27
N GLU A 38 13.03 -25.47 -61.88
CA GLU A 38 11.99 -25.04 -62.80
C GLU A 38 11.33 -23.74 -62.29
N GLN A 39 11.48 -22.68 -63.08
CA GLN A 39 10.74 -21.44 -62.96
C GLN A 39 9.24 -21.72 -63.09
N GLN A 40 8.44 -20.86 -62.45
CA GLN A 40 6.96 -20.81 -62.43
C GLN A 40 6.28 -21.54 -61.27
N ARG A 41 6.13 -20.80 -60.17
CA ARG A 41 4.84 -20.63 -59.46
C ARG A 41 4.90 -19.39 -58.57
N LEU A 42 4.53 -18.27 -59.18
CA LEU A 42 3.90 -17.14 -58.48
C LEU A 42 2.70 -17.69 -57.70
N GLY A 43 2.63 -17.40 -56.40
CA GLY A 43 1.50 -17.83 -55.56
C GLY A 43 1.89 -18.28 -54.15
N GLY A 44 2.89 -17.67 -53.52
CA GLY A 44 3.13 -17.84 -52.10
C GLY A 44 2.13 -17.01 -51.30
N SER A 45 1.01 -17.63 -50.91
CA SER A 45 0.11 -17.09 -49.89
C SER A 45 0.92 -16.83 -48.61
N LEU A 46 1.36 -15.59 -48.42
CA LEU A 46 1.88 -15.10 -47.15
C LEU A 46 0.78 -15.36 -46.12
N ARG A 47 0.99 -16.35 -45.25
CA ARG A 47 0.13 -16.61 -44.10
C ARG A 47 0.07 -15.34 -43.26
N ARG A 48 -0.95 -14.51 -43.50
CA ARG A 48 -1.27 -13.31 -42.73
C ARG A 48 -1.90 -13.73 -41.41
N LEU A 49 -1.09 -14.21 -40.48
CA LEU A 49 -1.48 -14.20 -39.07
C LEU A 49 -0.96 -12.91 -38.45
N LYS A 50 -1.89 -12.04 -38.08
CA LYS A 50 -1.63 -10.89 -37.20
C LYS A 50 -1.10 -11.46 -35.89
N THR A 51 0.19 -11.29 -35.61
CA THR A 51 0.83 -11.80 -34.39
C THR A 51 0.03 -11.34 -33.17
N VAL A 52 -0.57 -12.29 -32.44
CA VAL A 52 -1.16 -12.05 -31.12
C VAL A 52 -0.13 -12.49 -30.08
N LEU A 53 0.58 -11.54 -29.51
CA LEU A 53 1.54 -11.81 -28.44
C LEU A 53 0.85 -11.64 -27.09
N VAL A 54 0.83 -12.68 -26.26
CA VAL A 54 0.39 -12.61 -24.85
C VAL A 54 1.60 -12.57 -23.94
N ILE A 55 1.82 -11.42 -23.28
CA ILE A 55 2.91 -11.25 -22.31
C ILE A 55 2.33 -11.26 -20.89
N ASP A 56 2.93 -12.07 -20.01
CA ASP A 56 2.82 -11.93 -18.55
C ASP A 56 4.13 -11.34 -18.01
N LYS A 57 4.01 -10.26 -17.24
CA LYS A 57 5.13 -9.49 -16.70
C LYS A 57 5.75 -10.14 -15.44
N LYS A 58 5.03 -10.96 -14.68
CA LYS A 58 5.41 -11.32 -13.30
C LYS A 58 5.94 -12.75 -13.10
N VAL A 59 5.92 -13.62 -14.11
CA VAL A 59 6.41 -15.00 -13.96
C VAL A 59 7.66 -15.27 -14.81
N GLN A 60 8.84 -15.32 -14.16
CA GLN A 60 10.09 -15.80 -14.76
C GLN A 60 10.21 -17.33 -14.82
N LYS A 61 9.39 -18.07 -14.08
CA LYS A 61 9.65 -19.50 -13.77
C LYS A 61 9.27 -20.51 -14.85
N PHE A 62 8.62 -20.14 -15.95
CA PHE A 62 8.15 -21.11 -16.96
C PHE A 62 8.34 -20.63 -18.40
N LEU A 63 9.60 -20.43 -18.82
CA LEU A 63 9.94 -20.08 -20.22
C LEU A 63 9.35 -21.07 -21.23
N LYS A 64 9.39 -22.37 -20.92
CA LYS A 64 8.93 -23.43 -21.83
C LYS A 64 7.41 -23.42 -22.05
N VAL A 65 6.63 -23.11 -21.01
CA VAL A 65 5.18 -22.96 -21.09
C VAL A 65 4.80 -21.69 -21.86
N ARG A 66 5.61 -20.62 -21.73
CA ARG A 66 5.47 -19.40 -22.53
C ARG A 66 5.71 -19.66 -24.01
N GLU A 67 6.77 -20.40 -24.34
CA GLU A 67 7.10 -20.76 -25.73
C GLU A 67 6.04 -21.67 -26.36
N MET A 68 5.55 -22.67 -25.62
CA MET A 68 4.47 -23.54 -26.08
C MET A 68 3.17 -22.76 -26.30
N ALA A 69 2.77 -21.88 -25.37
CA ALA A 69 1.58 -21.05 -25.54
C ALA A 69 1.71 -20.09 -26.73
N CYS A 70 2.90 -19.52 -26.97
CA CYS A 70 3.16 -18.69 -28.15
C CYS A 70 3.07 -19.52 -29.45
N GLN A 71 3.63 -20.73 -29.47
CA GLN A 71 3.60 -21.63 -30.63
C GLN A 71 2.17 -22.13 -30.94
N ASP A 72 1.37 -22.43 -29.91
CA ASP A 72 -0.02 -22.86 -30.07
C ASP A 72 -0.93 -21.72 -30.56
N ILE A 73 -0.69 -20.49 -30.09
CA ILE A 73 -1.39 -19.28 -30.57
C ILE A 73 -1.04 -18.98 -32.04
N GLU A 74 0.18 -19.31 -32.48
CA GLU A 74 0.60 -19.20 -33.89
C GLU A 74 -0.04 -20.28 -34.79
N ALA A 75 -0.36 -21.44 -34.25
CA ALA A 75 -0.84 -22.60 -35.01
C ALA A 75 -2.36 -22.58 -35.31
N VAL A 76 -3.18 -21.88 -34.51
CA VAL A 76 -4.65 -21.97 -34.60
C VAL A 76 -5.28 -20.75 -35.31
N SER A 77 -5.58 -20.93 -36.59
CA SER A 77 -6.41 -19.99 -37.37
C SER A 77 -7.91 -20.21 -37.13
N ALA A 78 -8.39 -19.73 -35.97
CA ALA A 78 -9.81 -19.44 -35.63
C ALA A 78 -9.84 -18.59 -34.34
N ALA A 79 -9.30 -17.36 -34.46
CA ALA A 79 -8.47 -16.71 -33.44
C ALA A 79 -9.10 -16.37 -32.07
N LEU A 80 -10.43 -16.20 -31.94
CA LEU A 80 -11.01 -15.72 -30.67
C LEU A 80 -11.18 -16.83 -29.63
N ASN A 81 -11.81 -17.95 -30.01
CA ASN A 81 -12.10 -19.04 -29.06
C ASN A 81 -10.82 -19.69 -28.54
N SER A 82 -9.83 -19.89 -29.42
CA SER A 82 -8.51 -20.42 -29.03
C SER A 82 -7.78 -19.45 -28.09
N LEU A 83 -7.78 -18.15 -28.42
CA LEU A 83 -7.15 -17.14 -27.55
C LEU A 83 -7.81 -17.09 -26.17
N CYS A 84 -9.14 -17.14 -26.10
CA CYS A 84 -9.88 -17.16 -24.84
C CYS A 84 -9.53 -18.41 -24.01
N TYR A 85 -9.42 -19.58 -24.64
CA TYR A 85 -8.98 -20.79 -23.97
C TYR A 85 -7.57 -20.65 -23.39
N HIS A 86 -6.60 -20.16 -24.18
CA HIS A 86 -5.23 -19.98 -23.70
C HIS A 86 -5.12 -18.93 -22.58
N VAL A 87 -5.85 -17.81 -22.68
CA VAL A 87 -5.94 -16.82 -21.60
C VAL A 87 -6.52 -17.46 -20.34
N GLY A 88 -7.61 -18.22 -20.44
CA GLY A 88 -8.20 -18.93 -19.31
C GLY A 88 -7.25 -19.95 -18.66
N VAL A 89 -6.50 -20.72 -19.46
CA VAL A 89 -5.47 -21.65 -18.95
C VAL A 89 -4.38 -20.87 -18.19
N ARG A 90 -3.89 -19.76 -18.74
CA ARG A 90 -2.91 -18.89 -18.08
C ARG A 90 -3.44 -18.35 -16.74
N GLU A 91 -4.66 -17.81 -16.73
CA GLU A 91 -5.32 -17.30 -15.53
C GLU A 91 -5.47 -18.39 -14.46
N SER A 92 -5.84 -19.62 -14.84
CA SER A 92 -5.93 -20.77 -13.90
C SER A 92 -4.58 -21.13 -13.27
N MET A 93 -3.47 -20.82 -13.94
CA MET A 93 -2.11 -21.02 -13.45
C MET A 93 -1.54 -19.79 -12.70
N GLY A 94 -2.40 -18.81 -12.39
CA GLY A 94 -2.02 -17.57 -11.69
C GLY A 94 -1.35 -16.53 -12.58
N GLN A 95 -1.34 -16.71 -13.91
CA GLN A 95 -0.84 -15.75 -14.89
C GLN A 95 -1.98 -14.81 -15.30
N THR A 96 -2.37 -13.90 -14.40
CA THR A 96 -3.57 -13.06 -14.57
C THR A 96 -3.31 -11.75 -15.31
N TYR A 97 -2.07 -11.30 -15.39
CA TYR A 97 -1.69 -10.04 -16.06
C TYR A 97 -1.38 -10.27 -17.54
N ASN A 98 -2.42 -10.45 -18.36
CA ASN A 98 -2.27 -10.74 -19.79
C ASN A 98 -2.43 -9.47 -20.64
N ILE A 99 -1.43 -9.20 -21.49
CA ILE A 99 -1.46 -8.13 -22.50
C ILE A 99 -1.57 -8.77 -23.88
N ILE A 100 -2.59 -8.40 -24.64
CA ILE A 100 -2.84 -8.84 -26.01
C ILE A 100 -2.29 -7.77 -26.95
N ILE A 101 -1.32 -8.13 -27.78
CA ILE A 101 -0.76 -7.22 -28.80
C ILE A 101 -1.20 -7.71 -30.17
N MET A 102 -1.83 -6.86 -30.98
CA MET A 102 -2.36 -7.22 -32.30
C MET A 102 -1.86 -6.25 -33.38
N CYS A 103 -1.27 -6.79 -34.44
CA CYS A 103 -0.89 -6.04 -35.63
C CYS A 103 -2.08 -5.80 -36.56
N CYS A 104 -2.24 -4.57 -37.04
CA CYS A 104 -3.10 -4.23 -38.16
C CYS A 104 -2.22 -3.90 -39.37
N SER A 105 -2.22 -4.76 -40.39
CA SER A 105 -1.48 -4.52 -41.63
C SER A 105 -2.18 -3.46 -42.50
N PRO A 106 -1.44 -2.53 -43.15
CA PRO A 106 -1.97 -1.59 -44.14
C PRO A 106 -2.54 -2.28 -45.41
N PRO A 107 -3.26 -1.53 -46.27
CA PRO A 107 -4.30 -2.05 -47.15
C PRO A 107 -3.72 -2.65 -48.43
N ASP A 108 -3.91 -3.95 -48.61
CA ASP A 108 -3.91 -4.56 -49.94
C ASP A 108 -5.11 -5.50 -50.13
N ILE A 109 -6.06 -5.58 -49.18
CA ILE A 109 -7.24 -6.46 -49.27
C ILE A 109 -8.46 -5.77 -48.61
N PRO A 110 -9.71 -5.95 -49.11
CA PRO A 110 -10.97 -5.39 -48.58
C PRO A 110 -11.41 -5.90 -47.18
N ASP A 111 -10.47 -6.35 -46.34
CA ASP A 111 -10.74 -7.07 -45.07
C ASP A 111 -10.84 -6.14 -43.83
N ASP A 112 -11.01 -4.83 -44.06
CA ASP A 112 -11.07 -3.80 -43.00
C ASP A 112 -12.22 -4.05 -42.01
N GLN A 113 -13.40 -4.44 -42.52
CA GLN A 113 -14.56 -4.75 -41.67
C GLN A 113 -14.30 -5.99 -40.79
N LYS A 114 -13.60 -6.99 -41.32
CA LYS A 114 -13.26 -8.22 -40.58
C LYS A 114 -12.23 -7.94 -39.47
N CYS A 115 -11.26 -7.07 -39.74
CA CYS A 115 -10.28 -6.61 -38.75
C CYS A 115 -10.97 -5.84 -37.60
N GLU A 116 -11.85 -4.91 -37.93
CA GLU A 116 -12.59 -4.11 -36.95
C GLU A 116 -13.51 -5.00 -36.10
N MET A 117 -14.24 -5.93 -36.73
CA MET A 117 -15.06 -6.92 -36.03
C MET A 117 -14.24 -7.80 -35.07
N GLN A 118 -13.03 -8.22 -35.46
CA GLN A 118 -12.13 -8.99 -34.59
C GLN A 118 -11.66 -8.18 -33.38
N ILE A 119 -11.29 -6.92 -33.59
CA ILE A 119 -10.88 -6.02 -32.50
C ILE A 119 -12.04 -5.78 -31.54
N GLU A 120 -13.23 -5.49 -32.04
CA GLU A 120 -14.42 -5.29 -31.20
C GLU A 120 -14.84 -6.57 -30.46
N ALA A 121 -14.70 -7.74 -31.07
CA ALA A 121 -14.92 -9.02 -30.41
C ALA A 121 -13.89 -9.24 -29.27
N LEU A 122 -12.61 -8.98 -29.50
CA LEU A 122 -11.58 -9.04 -28.45
C LEU A 122 -11.86 -8.08 -27.29
N LYS A 123 -12.27 -6.84 -27.59
CA LYS A 123 -12.62 -5.84 -26.59
C LYS A 123 -13.81 -6.27 -25.72
N ARG A 124 -14.76 -7.03 -26.26
CA ARG A 124 -15.95 -7.52 -25.54
C ARG A 124 -15.70 -8.81 -24.78
N THR A 125 -14.93 -9.74 -25.35
CA THR A 125 -14.74 -11.07 -24.77
C THR A 125 -13.61 -11.11 -23.75
N LEU A 126 -12.53 -10.34 -23.94
CA LEU A 126 -11.35 -10.33 -23.06
C LEU A 126 -11.23 -8.99 -22.36
N THR A 127 -12.27 -8.62 -21.61
CA THR A 127 -12.36 -7.27 -21.03
C THR A 127 -11.34 -7.03 -19.93
N GLN A 128 -10.91 -8.09 -19.25
CA GLN A 128 -9.89 -8.08 -18.22
C GLN A 128 -8.46 -7.92 -18.78
N CYS A 129 -8.26 -8.18 -20.07
CA CYS A 129 -6.95 -8.05 -20.71
C CYS A 129 -6.71 -6.63 -21.25
N SER A 130 -5.46 -6.20 -21.22
CA SER A 130 -5.05 -4.99 -21.95
C SER A 130 -4.84 -5.33 -23.42
N LEU A 131 -5.45 -4.56 -24.33
CA LEU A 131 -5.32 -4.75 -25.78
C LEU A 131 -4.51 -3.60 -26.40
N ILE A 132 -3.41 -3.93 -27.06
CA ILE A 132 -2.59 -3.00 -27.84
C ILE A 132 -2.75 -3.33 -29.31
N VAL A 133 -3.44 -2.46 -30.05
CA VAL A 133 -3.50 -2.55 -31.51
C VAL A 133 -2.43 -1.64 -32.08
N TYR A 134 -1.59 -2.16 -32.98
CA TYR A 134 -0.52 -1.39 -33.61
C TYR A 134 -0.49 -1.54 -35.13
N PHE A 135 0.02 -0.52 -35.82
CA PHE A 135 0.11 -0.47 -37.28
C PHE A 135 1.32 0.37 -37.72
N LEU A 136 1.78 0.13 -38.93
CA LEU A 136 2.88 0.87 -39.55
C LEU A 136 2.32 2.09 -40.30
N ALA A 137 2.83 3.30 -40.02
CA ALA A 137 2.54 4.48 -40.84
C ALA A 137 3.25 4.36 -42.20
N LYS A 138 2.59 4.74 -43.32
CA LYS A 138 3.23 4.76 -44.64
C LYS A 138 4.00 6.06 -44.82
N GLU A 139 4.97 6.05 -45.73
CA GLU A 139 5.64 7.27 -46.19
C GLU A 139 4.69 7.97 -47.17
N ASP A 140 4.29 9.21 -46.88
CA ASP A 140 3.86 10.12 -47.95
C ASP A 140 5.09 10.35 -48.83
N GLY A 141 4.97 10.13 -50.15
CA GLY A 141 6.07 10.11 -51.14
C GLY A 141 6.84 11.43 -51.29
N GLY A 142 7.51 11.86 -50.23
CA GLY A 142 8.22 13.11 -50.08
C GLY A 142 8.74 13.41 -48.66
N SER A 143 8.38 12.62 -47.62
CA SER A 143 8.91 12.82 -46.26
C SER A 143 10.04 11.85 -45.92
N THR A 144 11.23 12.36 -45.59
CA THR A 144 12.42 11.60 -45.14
C THR A 144 12.33 11.10 -43.68
N LEU A 145 11.14 10.83 -43.16
CA LEU A 145 10.96 10.39 -41.78
C LEU A 145 11.02 8.85 -41.71
N PRO A 146 11.70 8.27 -40.70
CA PRO A 146 11.77 6.82 -40.55
C PRO A 146 10.38 6.22 -40.29
N PRO A 147 10.13 4.97 -40.69
CA PRO A 147 8.87 4.29 -40.41
C PRO A 147 8.59 4.22 -38.91
N VAL A 148 7.42 4.72 -38.47
CA VAL A 148 7.01 4.74 -37.05
C VAL A 148 5.85 3.78 -36.82
N LEU A 149 5.97 2.96 -35.76
CA LEU A 149 4.87 2.12 -35.28
C LEU A 149 3.91 2.94 -34.40
N LEU A 150 2.65 2.94 -34.80
CA LEU A 150 1.57 3.65 -34.12
C LEU A 150 0.66 2.67 -33.42
N SER A 151 -0.03 3.16 -32.40
CA SER A 151 -1.00 2.39 -31.64
C SER A 151 -2.24 3.20 -31.32
N ALA A 152 -3.40 2.53 -31.37
CA ALA A 152 -4.68 3.07 -30.98
C ALA A 152 -5.09 2.53 -29.61
N ASP A 153 -5.71 3.37 -28.79
CA ASP A 153 -6.28 2.94 -27.51
C ASP A 153 -7.53 2.06 -27.70
N ARG A 154 -7.89 1.28 -26.68
CA ARG A 154 -9.08 0.43 -26.62
C ARG A 154 -10.38 1.20 -26.84
N SER A 155 -10.46 2.46 -26.41
CA SER A 155 -11.62 3.33 -26.65
C SER A 155 -11.75 3.83 -28.10
N SER A 156 -10.71 3.66 -28.92
CA SER A 156 -10.66 4.18 -30.27
C SER A 156 -11.54 3.35 -31.21
N LYS A 157 -12.39 4.04 -31.98
CA LYS A 157 -13.05 3.46 -33.15
C LYS A 157 -12.02 3.36 -34.29
N LEU A 158 -11.55 2.15 -34.57
CA LEU A 158 -10.67 1.89 -35.71
C LEU A 158 -11.49 1.86 -37.01
N GLY A 159 -11.83 3.03 -37.56
CA GLY A 159 -12.38 3.11 -38.93
C GLY A 159 -11.31 2.89 -40.02
N CYS A 160 -11.65 3.08 -41.30
CA CYS A 160 -10.75 2.94 -42.46
C CYS A 160 -9.33 3.48 -42.21
N PHE A 161 -8.31 2.65 -42.51
CA PHE A 161 -6.87 2.89 -42.26
C PHE A 161 -6.33 4.21 -42.83
N GLU A 162 -6.87 4.69 -43.96
CA GLU A 162 -6.53 5.98 -44.56
C GLU A 162 -6.82 7.18 -43.64
N ARG A 163 -7.83 7.09 -42.77
CA ARG A 163 -8.13 8.17 -41.80
C ARG A 163 -7.14 8.20 -40.64
N HIS A 164 -6.40 7.12 -40.39
CA HIS A 164 -5.49 7.02 -39.23
C HIS A 164 -4.14 7.66 -39.50
N GLU A 165 -3.65 7.60 -40.74
CA GLU A 165 -2.46 8.34 -41.20
C GLU A 165 -2.68 9.85 -41.11
N LEU A 166 -3.84 10.33 -41.60
CA LEU A 166 -4.23 11.73 -41.48
C LEU A 166 -4.41 12.18 -40.01
N LYS A 167 -4.87 11.28 -39.13
CA LYS A 167 -4.95 11.52 -37.67
C LYS A 167 -3.56 11.55 -37.03
N TYR A 168 -2.63 10.72 -37.48
CA TYR A 168 -1.24 10.72 -37.01
C TYR A 168 -0.51 12.01 -37.41
N GLN A 169 -0.70 12.49 -38.63
CA GLN A 169 -0.17 13.80 -39.03
C GLN A 169 -0.78 14.95 -38.20
N LYS A 170 -2.06 14.85 -37.82
CA LYS A 170 -2.70 15.80 -36.90
C LYS A 170 -2.17 15.70 -35.46
N MET A 171 -1.87 14.48 -34.97
CA MET A 171 -1.22 14.23 -33.68
C MET A 171 0.16 14.89 -33.58
N LEU A 172 0.99 14.74 -34.63
CA LEU A 172 2.30 15.38 -34.73
C LEU A 172 2.20 16.92 -34.66
N LYS A 173 1.13 17.49 -35.22
CA LYS A 173 0.92 18.95 -35.28
C LYS A 173 0.27 19.56 -34.04
N LYS A 174 -0.53 18.80 -33.27
CA LYS A 174 -1.28 19.31 -32.08
C LYS A 174 -0.76 18.82 -30.73
N GLY A 175 0.27 17.96 -30.71
CA GLY A 175 0.65 17.25 -29.49
C GLY A 175 -0.32 16.11 -29.16
N ARG A 176 0.08 15.23 -28.24
CA ARG A 176 -0.59 13.97 -27.86
C ARG A 176 -2.13 14.11 -27.78
N SER A 177 -2.87 13.20 -28.43
CA SER A 177 -4.28 12.90 -28.14
C SER A 177 -4.37 11.57 -27.40
N ASP A 178 -5.33 11.43 -26.49
CA ASP A 178 -5.52 10.22 -25.68
C ASP A 178 -5.78 8.95 -26.52
N SER A 179 -6.36 9.14 -27.72
CA SER A 179 -6.80 8.05 -28.60
C SER A 179 -5.68 7.39 -29.43
N PHE A 180 -4.62 8.12 -29.78
CA PHE A 180 -3.54 7.62 -30.65
C PHE A 180 -2.17 7.96 -30.06
N GLY A 181 -1.18 7.08 -30.24
CA GLY A 181 0.19 7.31 -29.75
C GLY A 181 1.20 6.43 -30.45
N THR A 182 2.46 6.53 -30.06
CA THR A 182 3.47 5.57 -30.52
C THR A 182 3.24 4.21 -29.85
N PHE A 183 3.57 3.13 -30.55
CA PHE A 183 3.51 1.79 -29.98
C PHE A 183 4.38 1.65 -28.73
N ALA A 184 5.57 2.27 -28.74
CA ALA A 184 6.49 2.28 -27.61
C ALA A 184 5.88 2.94 -26.36
N ASP A 185 5.22 4.10 -26.51
CA ASP A 185 4.55 4.77 -25.40
C ASP A 185 3.39 3.92 -24.87
N ARG A 186 2.63 3.26 -25.75
CA ARG A 186 1.51 2.41 -25.35
C ARG A 186 1.97 1.18 -24.57
N ILE A 187 3.03 0.50 -25.01
CA ILE A 187 3.62 -0.60 -24.25
C ILE A 187 4.07 -0.14 -22.87
N LYS A 188 4.79 0.99 -22.79
CA LYS A 188 5.23 1.54 -21.49
C LYS A 188 4.04 1.82 -20.57
N GLN A 189 2.99 2.42 -21.08
CA GLN A 189 1.77 2.71 -20.32
C GLN A 189 1.12 1.43 -19.79
N VAL A 190 0.85 0.44 -20.66
CA VAL A 190 0.20 -0.81 -20.26
C VAL A 190 1.05 -1.60 -19.26
N LEU A 191 2.36 -1.69 -19.48
CA LEU A 191 3.27 -2.37 -18.55
C LEU A 191 3.34 -1.66 -17.19
N ASN A 192 3.27 -0.33 -17.16
CA ASN A 192 3.24 0.44 -15.92
C ASN A 192 1.93 0.19 -15.15
N ASN A 193 0.79 0.17 -15.84
CA ASN A 193 -0.51 -0.13 -15.23
C ASN A 193 -0.54 -1.50 -14.57
N VAL A 194 0.00 -2.53 -15.25
CA VAL A 194 0.13 -3.88 -14.69
C VAL A 194 0.97 -3.89 -13.40
N THR A 195 2.05 -3.12 -13.34
CA THR A 195 2.84 -2.98 -12.10
C THR A 195 2.06 -2.29 -11.00
N ILE A 196 1.31 -1.23 -11.30
CA ILE A 196 0.50 -0.52 -10.31
C ILE A 196 -0.55 -1.47 -9.72
N GLU A 197 -1.26 -2.22 -10.58
CA GLU A 197 -2.29 -3.17 -10.16
C GLU A 197 -1.70 -4.33 -9.35
N ALA A 198 -0.58 -4.90 -9.79
CA ALA A 198 0.09 -5.98 -9.06
C ALA A 198 0.59 -5.52 -7.69
N ASN A 199 1.05 -4.28 -7.57
CA ASN A 199 1.52 -3.72 -6.32
C ASN A 199 0.34 -3.41 -5.40
N ALA A 200 -0.77 -2.89 -5.94
CA ALA A 200 -2.01 -2.69 -5.19
C ALA A 200 -2.54 -4.02 -4.62
N HIS A 201 -2.59 -5.09 -5.42
CA HIS A 201 -3.02 -6.41 -4.96
C HIS A 201 -2.09 -6.98 -3.88
N ALA A 202 -0.76 -6.82 -4.03
CA ALA A 202 0.20 -7.25 -3.03
C ALA A 202 0.01 -6.53 -1.68
N ARG A 203 -0.24 -5.22 -1.72
CA ARG A 203 -0.55 -4.41 -0.53
C ARG A 203 -1.87 -4.80 0.12
N GLU A 204 -2.93 -4.95 -0.67
CA GLU A 204 -4.25 -5.35 -0.15
C GLU A 204 -4.18 -6.72 0.52
N LYS A 205 -3.47 -7.68 -0.09
CA LYS A 205 -3.25 -8.99 0.52
C LYS A 205 -2.49 -8.89 1.84
N PHE A 206 -1.46 -8.03 1.91
CA PHE A 206 -0.75 -7.78 3.16
C PHE A 206 -1.67 -7.22 4.25
N LEU A 207 -2.46 -6.20 3.93
CA LEU A 207 -3.39 -5.57 4.88
C LEU A 207 -4.53 -6.52 5.31
N SER A 208 -5.06 -7.30 4.38
CA SER A 208 -6.05 -8.35 4.66
C SER A 208 -5.50 -9.40 5.63
N ASP A 209 -4.28 -9.88 5.40
CA ASP A 209 -3.64 -10.84 6.30
C ASP A 209 -3.30 -10.20 7.66
N LEU A 210 -2.89 -8.93 7.68
CA LEU A 210 -2.53 -8.23 8.91
C LEU A 210 -3.73 -8.07 9.85
N ARG A 211 -4.93 -7.87 9.30
CA ARG A 211 -6.17 -7.79 10.11
C ARG A 211 -6.42 -9.05 10.94
N LYS A 212 -5.96 -10.21 10.49
CA LYS A 212 -6.11 -11.51 11.18
C LYS A 212 -5.35 -11.58 12.50
N VAL A 213 -4.45 -10.63 12.80
CA VAL A 213 -3.79 -10.54 14.11
C VAL A 213 -4.81 -10.46 15.25
N ARG A 214 -5.93 -9.77 15.02
CA ARG A 214 -7.00 -9.60 16.02
C ARG A 214 -7.77 -10.89 16.31
N ASP A 215 -7.75 -11.84 15.38
CA ASP A 215 -8.42 -13.13 15.51
C ASP A 215 -7.55 -14.17 16.26
N ILE A 216 -6.32 -13.80 16.64
CA ILE A 216 -5.41 -14.68 17.38
C ILE A 216 -5.55 -14.41 18.88
N ASP A 217 -6.04 -15.39 19.63
CA ASP A 217 -6.28 -15.25 21.08
C ASP A 217 -4.99 -15.11 21.90
N SER A 218 -3.93 -15.83 21.50
CA SER A 218 -2.68 -15.85 22.25
C SER A 218 -1.79 -14.67 21.87
N HIS A 219 -1.47 -13.81 22.85
CA HIS A 219 -0.52 -12.72 22.67
C HIS A 219 0.83 -13.17 22.12
N ARG A 220 1.36 -14.32 22.58
CA ARG A 220 2.62 -14.88 22.08
C ARG A 220 2.54 -15.26 20.60
N GLU A 221 1.39 -15.74 20.15
CA GLU A 221 1.17 -16.11 18.75
C GLU A 221 0.94 -14.87 17.87
N GLN A 222 0.32 -13.81 18.40
CA GLN A 222 0.23 -12.51 17.74
C GLN A 222 1.63 -11.97 17.43
N CYS A 223 2.55 -11.94 18.40
CA CYS A 223 3.92 -11.47 18.19
C CYS A 223 4.65 -12.30 17.12
N LYS A 224 4.58 -13.63 17.18
CA LYS A 224 5.17 -14.52 16.16
C LYS A 224 4.54 -14.35 14.77
N PHE A 225 3.26 -14.01 14.70
CA PHE A 225 2.60 -13.69 13.44
C PHE A 225 3.12 -12.37 12.88
N LEU A 226 3.25 -11.34 13.72
CA LEU A 226 3.79 -10.03 13.33
C LEU A 226 5.24 -10.10 12.87
N GLU A 227 6.08 -10.92 13.50
CA GLU A 227 7.45 -11.19 13.02
C GLU A 227 7.48 -11.75 11.59
N ARG A 228 6.58 -12.70 11.27
CA ARG A 228 6.43 -13.24 9.91
C ARG A 228 5.84 -12.22 8.94
N MET A 229 4.98 -11.33 9.41
CA MET A 229 4.45 -10.24 8.59
C MET A 229 5.53 -9.21 8.27
N ARG A 230 6.44 -8.91 9.21
CA ARG A 230 7.54 -7.97 9.02
C ARG A 230 8.41 -8.34 7.82
N THR A 231 8.76 -9.62 7.64
CA THR A 231 9.60 -10.05 6.50
C THR A 231 8.93 -9.85 5.14
N ARG A 232 7.60 -9.67 5.09
CA ARG A 232 6.89 -9.34 3.83
C ARG A 232 7.08 -7.88 3.43
N LEU A 233 7.42 -7.00 4.37
CA LEU A 233 7.70 -5.60 4.12
C LEU A 233 9.08 -5.37 3.46
N ASP A 234 9.94 -6.39 3.43
CA ASP A 234 11.18 -6.37 2.65
C ASP A 234 10.91 -6.32 1.13
N ASN A 235 9.67 -6.63 0.70
CA ASN A 235 9.24 -6.50 -0.68
C ASN A 235 8.87 -5.04 -1.03
N PRO A 236 9.56 -4.38 -1.99
CA PRO A 236 9.27 -3.01 -2.41
C PRO A 236 7.84 -2.80 -2.94
N ASP A 237 7.21 -3.84 -3.48
CA ASP A 237 5.83 -3.76 -3.97
C ASP A 237 4.83 -3.57 -2.81
N VAL A 238 5.16 -4.08 -1.61
CA VAL A 238 4.33 -4.04 -0.41
C VAL A 238 4.67 -2.82 0.45
N LEU A 239 5.95 -2.44 0.51
CA LEU A 239 6.44 -1.35 1.35
C LEU A 239 5.84 0.00 0.94
N SER A 240 4.98 0.56 1.79
CA SER A 240 4.34 1.86 1.59
C SER A 240 4.01 2.51 2.93
N VAL A 241 3.67 3.81 2.91
CA VAL A 241 3.27 4.54 4.12
C VAL A 241 2.11 3.84 4.83
N ASP A 242 1.10 3.40 4.07
CA ASP A 242 -0.11 2.78 4.62
C ASP A 242 0.17 1.38 5.20
N THR A 243 0.91 0.53 4.50
CA THR A 243 1.24 -0.82 5.02
C THR A 243 2.11 -0.75 6.26
N VAL A 244 3.08 0.17 6.30
CA VAL A 244 3.90 0.42 7.49
C VAL A 244 3.05 0.97 8.61
N HIS A 245 2.23 1.99 8.37
CA HIS A 245 1.37 2.58 9.40
C HIS A 245 0.44 1.54 10.05
N GLN A 246 -0.24 0.71 9.24
CA GLN A 246 -1.11 -0.36 9.76
C GLN A 246 -0.32 -1.41 10.55
N PHE A 247 0.88 -1.78 10.08
CA PHE A 247 1.74 -2.71 10.80
C PHE A 247 2.20 -2.15 12.16
N LEU A 248 2.58 -0.86 12.22
CA LEU A 248 2.94 -0.18 13.46
C LEU A 248 1.77 -0.09 14.45
N LEU A 249 0.53 0.07 13.97
CA LEU A 249 -0.67 0.00 14.82
C LEU A 249 -0.82 -1.38 15.46
N CYS A 250 -0.59 -2.47 14.70
CA CYS A 250 -0.61 -3.81 15.27
C CYS A 250 0.48 -4.01 16.33
N LEU A 251 1.71 -3.53 16.08
CA LEU A 251 2.78 -3.58 17.09
C LEU A 251 2.41 -2.78 18.35
N ARG A 252 1.75 -1.63 18.19
CA ARG A 252 1.27 -0.81 19.32
C ARG A 252 0.24 -1.56 20.15
N ASP A 253 -0.71 -2.22 19.48
CA ASP A 253 -1.78 -2.98 20.14
C ASP A 253 -1.20 -4.20 20.89
N THR A 254 -0.13 -4.81 20.37
CA THR A 254 0.67 -5.84 21.09
C THR A 254 1.76 -5.26 22.00
N GLN A 255 1.80 -3.94 22.21
CA GLN A 255 2.78 -3.24 23.05
C GLN A 255 4.26 -3.52 22.71
N ASP A 256 4.58 -3.89 21.47
CA ASP A 256 5.94 -4.09 20.99
C ASP A 256 6.56 -2.76 20.56
N TYR A 257 6.91 -1.93 21.55
CA TYR A 257 7.49 -0.60 21.32
C TYR A 257 8.91 -0.66 20.76
N ASP A 258 9.70 -1.66 21.14
CA ASP A 258 11.03 -1.88 20.56
C ASP A 258 10.94 -2.27 19.08
N GLY A 259 9.93 -3.07 18.69
CA GLY A 259 9.62 -3.38 17.29
C GLY A 259 9.27 -2.14 16.46
N ILE A 260 8.44 -1.24 16.99
CA ILE A 260 8.09 0.03 16.31
C ILE A 260 9.33 0.88 16.07
N ILE A 261 10.14 1.09 17.12
CA ILE A 261 11.33 1.94 17.07
C ILE A 261 12.37 1.33 16.12
N GLY A 262 12.65 0.02 16.27
CA GLY A 262 13.60 -0.69 15.43
C GLY A 262 13.21 -0.67 13.95
N MET A 263 11.93 -0.84 13.63
CA MET A 263 11.45 -0.77 12.26
C MET A 263 11.65 0.62 11.64
N ILE A 264 11.32 1.69 12.37
CA ILE A 264 11.49 3.05 11.85
C ILE A 264 12.96 3.41 11.69
N ASP A 265 13.80 3.01 12.65
CA ASP A 265 15.25 3.17 12.55
C ASP A 265 15.83 2.40 11.35
N ASP A 266 15.34 1.18 11.08
CA ASP A 266 15.74 0.39 9.91
C ASP A 266 15.34 1.08 8.60
N LEU A 267 14.11 1.61 8.51
CA LEU A 267 13.62 2.35 7.34
C LEU A 267 14.40 3.64 7.08
N GLU A 268 14.83 4.33 8.14
CA GLU A 268 15.68 5.52 8.02
C GLU A 268 17.08 5.16 7.48
N ARG A 269 17.65 4.01 7.90
CA ARG A 269 18.95 3.52 7.40
C ARG A 269 18.94 3.20 5.90
N ILE A 270 17.80 2.78 5.36
CA ILE A 270 17.63 2.51 3.92
C ILE A 270 16.99 3.69 3.15
N ASP A 271 17.08 4.89 3.71
CA ASP A 271 16.65 6.18 3.12
C ASP A 271 15.18 6.20 2.67
N GLN A 272 14.28 5.49 3.36
CA GLN A 272 12.83 5.50 3.09
C GLN A 272 12.14 6.71 3.73
N LYS A 273 12.68 7.91 3.50
CA LYS A 273 12.24 9.17 4.11
C LYS A 273 10.77 9.48 3.84
N GLN A 274 10.24 9.08 2.69
CA GLN A 274 8.82 9.26 2.37
C GLN A 274 7.89 8.52 3.34
N ILE A 275 8.37 7.44 3.99
CA ILE A 275 7.65 6.68 5.00
C ILE A 275 7.94 7.22 6.39
N THR A 276 9.22 7.34 6.77
CA THR A 276 9.61 7.76 8.12
C THR A 276 9.22 9.22 8.41
N HIS A 277 9.08 10.06 7.38
CA HIS A 277 8.64 11.44 7.52
C HIS A 277 7.12 11.62 7.50
N ALA A 278 6.34 10.57 7.22
CA ALA A 278 4.89 10.66 7.27
C ALA A 278 4.43 10.95 8.71
N GLN A 279 3.53 11.92 8.87
CA GLN A 279 3.08 12.40 10.18
C GLN A 279 2.56 11.26 11.09
N ALA A 280 1.76 10.35 10.54
CA ALA A 280 1.21 9.22 11.27
C ALA A 280 2.29 8.23 11.76
N VAL A 281 3.34 8.03 10.96
CA VAL A 281 4.49 7.17 11.33
C VAL A 281 5.32 7.83 12.42
N ARG A 282 5.65 9.13 12.28
CA ARG A 282 6.37 9.89 13.32
C ARG A 282 5.60 9.95 14.64
N PHE A 283 4.27 10.07 14.58
CA PHE A 283 3.42 10.01 15.77
C PHE A 283 3.58 8.69 16.52
N LEU A 284 3.48 7.55 15.82
CA LEU A 284 3.67 6.23 16.43
C LEU A 284 5.10 6.03 16.94
N TYR A 285 6.10 6.59 16.27
CA TYR A 285 7.49 6.58 16.74
C TYR A 285 7.65 7.29 18.08
N ALA A 286 7.19 8.55 18.17
CA ALA A 286 7.26 9.34 19.39
C ALA A 286 6.46 8.69 20.52
N PHE A 287 5.29 8.11 20.20
CA PHE A 287 4.49 7.33 21.13
C PHE A 287 5.27 6.13 21.68
N ALA A 288 5.88 5.31 20.81
CA ALA A 288 6.64 4.13 21.21
C ALA A 288 7.87 4.50 22.05
N LEU A 289 8.60 5.56 21.69
CA LEU A 289 9.72 6.09 22.48
C LEU A 289 9.27 6.43 23.91
N ASN A 290 8.18 7.19 24.05
CA ASN A 290 7.67 7.55 25.36
C ASN A 290 7.26 6.32 26.21
N ARG A 291 6.64 5.32 25.58
CA ARG A 291 6.22 4.08 26.27
C ARG A 291 7.41 3.19 26.65
N ARG A 292 8.44 3.12 25.81
CA ARG A 292 9.66 2.35 26.07
C ARG A 292 10.50 2.96 27.19
N ASN A 293 10.62 4.29 27.23
CA ASN A 293 11.25 5.04 28.31
C ASN A 293 12.70 4.59 28.66
N LYS A 294 13.52 4.27 27.65
CA LYS A 294 14.98 4.17 27.83
C LYS A 294 15.58 5.58 27.93
N ASN A 295 16.82 5.69 28.42
CA ASN A 295 17.51 6.98 28.54
C ASN A 295 17.51 7.76 27.22
N GLY A 296 17.00 8.99 27.25
CA GLY A 296 16.87 9.87 26.08
C GLY A 296 15.63 9.65 25.21
N ASP A 297 14.84 8.58 25.43
CA ASP A 297 13.67 8.29 24.59
C ASP A 297 12.61 9.38 24.67
N ARG A 298 12.29 9.85 25.88
CA ARG A 298 11.25 10.88 26.08
C ARG A 298 11.67 12.24 25.51
N ASP A 299 12.95 12.58 25.54
CA ASP A 299 13.46 13.80 24.92
C ASP A 299 13.39 13.69 23.40
N LYS A 300 13.80 12.54 22.85
CA LYS A 300 13.66 12.23 21.41
C LYS A 300 12.19 12.25 20.96
N ALA A 301 11.27 11.76 21.80
CA ALA A 301 9.83 11.80 21.53
C ALA A 301 9.32 13.25 21.43
N LEU A 302 9.72 14.13 22.36
CA LEU A 302 9.38 15.55 22.32
C LEU A 302 9.93 16.25 21.08
N THR A 303 11.22 16.05 20.77
CA THR A 303 11.83 16.57 19.54
C THR A 303 11.10 16.09 18.29
N THR A 304 10.67 14.82 18.26
CA THR A 304 9.89 14.28 17.13
C THR A 304 8.53 14.97 17.02
N VAL A 305 7.84 15.21 18.14
CA VAL A 305 6.55 15.95 18.13
C VAL A 305 6.74 17.39 17.65
N GLU A 306 7.79 18.08 18.10
CA GLU A 306 8.14 19.43 17.65
C GLU A 306 8.39 19.45 16.13
N GLN A 307 9.17 18.50 15.60
CA GLN A 307 9.39 18.36 14.17
C GLN A 307 8.10 18.13 13.38
N ILE A 308 7.14 17.36 13.92
CA ILE A 308 5.82 17.18 13.29
C ILE A 308 5.09 18.53 13.22
N MET A 309 5.09 19.30 14.32
CA MET A 309 4.42 20.60 14.34
C MET A 309 5.05 21.58 13.35
N ASP A 310 6.39 21.67 13.31
CA ASP A 310 7.11 22.59 12.43
C ASP A 310 6.97 22.21 10.95
N SER A 311 6.96 20.91 10.65
CA SER A 311 6.79 20.40 9.28
C SER A 311 5.37 20.63 8.73
N SER A 312 4.39 20.91 9.59
CA SER A 312 2.98 21.08 9.20
C SER A 312 2.70 22.42 8.51
N GLY A 313 3.63 23.38 8.53
CA GLY A 313 3.47 24.69 7.89
C GLY A 313 2.18 25.40 8.36
N ASN A 314 1.36 25.87 7.41
CA ASN A 314 0.05 26.48 7.69
C ASN A 314 -1.09 25.45 7.90
N GLN A 315 -0.83 24.14 7.80
CA GLN A 315 -1.84 23.13 8.10
C GLN A 315 -2.03 22.99 9.60
N MET A 316 -3.29 22.89 10.02
CA MET A 316 -3.65 22.71 11.42
C MET A 316 -3.14 21.34 11.90
N VAL A 317 -2.22 21.36 12.86
CA VAL A 317 -1.70 20.15 13.51
C VAL A 317 -2.85 19.44 14.24
N SER A 318 -2.94 18.11 14.11
CA SER A 318 -3.95 17.33 14.83
C SER A 318 -3.84 17.53 16.35
N PRO A 319 -4.97 17.72 17.08
CA PRO A 319 -4.98 17.75 18.54
C PRO A 319 -4.28 16.54 19.18
N ASP A 320 -4.29 15.37 18.53
CA ASP A 320 -3.65 14.15 19.03
C ASP A 320 -2.13 14.32 19.16
N VAL A 321 -1.49 15.00 18.21
CA VAL A 321 -0.05 15.27 18.22
C VAL A 321 0.31 16.19 19.38
N ILE A 322 -0.50 17.22 19.63
CA ILE A 322 -0.32 18.16 20.74
C ILE A 322 -0.52 17.43 22.08
N CYS A 323 -1.56 16.61 22.17
CA CYS A 323 -1.84 15.73 23.30
C CYS A 323 -0.73 14.71 23.58
N LEU A 324 0.01 14.28 22.55
CA LEU A 324 1.14 13.38 22.73
C LEU A 324 2.29 14.06 23.49
N ALA A 325 2.62 15.32 23.17
CA ALA A 325 3.59 16.08 23.98
C ALA A 325 3.12 16.22 25.43
N GLY A 326 1.85 16.56 25.65
CA GLY A 326 1.25 16.58 26.99
C GLY A 326 1.39 15.24 27.72
N ARG A 327 1.18 14.13 27.01
CA ARG A 327 1.35 12.76 27.54
C ARG A 327 2.79 12.46 27.92
N VAL A 328 3.79 12.86 27.11
CA VAL A 328 5.20 12.65 27.45
C VAL A 328 5.55 13.38 28.75
N TYR A 329 5.14 14.63 28.90
CA TYR A 329 5.37 15.40 30.13
C TYR A 329 4.60 14.82 31.34
N LYS A 330 3.36 14.39 31.13
CA LYS A 330 2.59 13.66 32.16
C LYS A 330 3.33 12.40 32.61
N ASP A 331 3.85 11.61 31.67
CA ASP A 331 4.56 10.37 32.00
C ASP A 331 5.91 10.67 32.69
N LYS A 332 6.61 11.77 32.34
CA LYS A 332 7.77 12.27 33.09
C LYS A 332 7.40 12.62 34.55
N PHE A 333 6.33 13.39 34.74
CA PHE A 333 5.83 13.76 36.07
C PHE A 333 5.48 12.52 36.91
N ILE A 334 4.72 11.57 36.35
CA ILE A 334 4.37 10.32 37.04
C ILE A 334 5.62 9.50 37.38
N SER A 335 6.56 9.35 36.45
CA SER A 335 7.78 8.56 36.67
C SER A 335 8.73 9.18 37.69
N SER A 336 8.62 10.49 37.92
CA SER A 336 9.36 11.20 38.97
C SER A 336 8.78 10.99 40.37
N GLY A 337 7.74 10.16 40.53
CA GLY A 337 7.02 10.05 41.80
C GLY A 337 6.23 11.31 42.16
N TYR A 338 5.76 12.05 41.14
CA TYR A 338 5.00 13.30 41.28
C TYR A 338 5.80 14.50 41.83
N GLU A 339 7.12 14.46 41.72
CA GLU A 339 8.04 15.51 42.20
C GLU A 339 8.40 16.55 41.14
N ASP A 340 8.48 16.17 39.86
CA ASP A 340 8.85 17.07 38.76
C ASP A 340 7.73 18.05 38.41
N LYS A 341 7.68 19.17 39.13
CA LYS A 341 6.68 20.22 38.91
C LYS A 341 6.85 20.94 37.57
N GLN A 342 8.06 20.96 36.99
CA GLN A 342 8.26 21.55 35.67
C GLN A 342 7.60 20.70 34.58
N ALA A 343 7.74 19.37 34.67
CA ALA A 343 7.02 18.46 33.78
C ALA A 343 5.50 18.57 33.95
N LEU A 344 5.01 18.75 35.18
CA LEU A 344 3.59 19.00 35.44
C LEU A 344 3.09 20.27 34.73
N ASP A 345 3.77 21.40 34.91
CA ASP A 345 3.39 22.67 34.28
C ASP A 345 3.45 22.58 32.74
N LYS A 346 4.44 21.87 32.20
CA LYS A 346 4.52 21.60 30.76
C LYS A 346 3.37 20.71 30.28
N ALA A 347 3.00 19.67 31.02
CA ALA A 347 1.85 18.84 30.66
C ALA A 347 0.57 19.68 30.60
N ILE A 348 0.36 20.56 31.58
CA ILE A 348 -0.77 21.51 31.62
C ILE A 348 -0.74 22.44 30.40
N GLU A 349 0.42 23.02 30.08
CA GLU A 349 0.58 23.90 28.90
C GLU A 349 0.15 23.20 27.60
N TRP A 350 0.63 21.97 27.39
CA TRP A 350 0.34 21.19 26.19
C TRP A 350 -1.12 20.73 26.11
N TYR A 351 -1.69 20.23 27.21
CA TYR A 351 -3.10 19.83 27.22
C TYR A 351 -4.04 21.02 27.10
N ARG A 352 -3.71 22.18 27.70
CA ARG A 352 -4.44 23.45 27.51
C ARG A 352 -4.41 23.89 26.05
N LYS A 353 -3.24 23.83 25.42
CA LYS A 353 -3.09 24.12 23.98
C LYS A 353 -3.96 23.21 23.12
N ALA A 354 -3.99 21.89 23.41
CA ALA A 354 -4.82 20.94 22.69
C ALA A 354 -6.32 21.21 22.89
N PHE A 355 -6.75 21.45 24.13
CA PHE A 355 -8.15 21.69 24.47
C PHE A 355 -8.68 23.01 23.87
N ASN A 356 -7.86 24.06 23.85
CA ASN A 356 -8.21 25.33 23.22
C ASN A 356 -8.31 25.23 21.69
N LEU A 357 -7.49 24.37 21.07
CA LEU A 357 -7.57 24.09 19.63
C LEU A 357 -8.84 23.29 19.30
N SER A 358 -9.12 22.24 20.08
CA SER A 358 -10.32 21.43 19.94
C SER A 358 -10.71 20.84 21.30
N PRO A 359 -11.90 21.17 21.84
CA PRO A 359 -12.33 20.70 23.15
C PRO A 359 -12.78 19.23 23.08
N LEU A 360 -11.82 18.32 23.15
CA LEU A 360 -12.02 16.87 23.14
C LEU A 360 -11.98 16.29 24.55
N GLU A 361 -12.72 15.21 24.78
CA GLU A 361 -12.84 14.51 26.08
C GLU A 361 -11.47 14.17 26.65
N TYR A 362 -10.64 13.48 25.87
CA TYR A 362 -9.30 13.09 26.29
C TYR A 362 -8.43 14.30 26.67
N SER A 363 -8.43 15.38 25.89
CA SER A 363 -7.64 16.59 26.23
C SER A 363 -8.16 17.28 27.49
N GLY A 364 -9.48 17.37 27.68
CA GLY A 364 -10.10 18.00 28.84
C GLY A 364 -9.89 17.19 30.12
N ILE A 365 -10.07 15.87 30.07
CA ILE A 365 -9.84 14.97 31.22
C ILE A 365 -8.38 15.05 31.68
N ASN A 366 -7.43 14.97 30.74
CA ASN A 366 -6.01 15.05 31.09
C ASN A 366 -5.64 16.44 31.62
N LEU A 367 -6.15 17.52 31.02
CA LEU A 367 -5.94 18.88 31.52
C LEU A 367 -6.45 19.04 32.95
N THR A 368 -7.69 18.64 33.21
CA THR A 368 -8.29 18.66 34.55
C THR A 368 -7.48 17.84 35.54
N THR A 369 -7.04 16.64 35.15
CA THR A 369 -6.21 15.77 36.00
C THR A 369 -4.90 16.45 36.39
N MET A 370 -4.22 17.11 35.44
CA MET A 370 -2.98 17.82 35.71
C MET A 370 -3.19 19.08 36.56
N LEU A 371 -4.25 19.86 36.31
CA LEU A 371 -4.62 21.03 37.14
C LEU A 371 -4.93 20.62 38.58
N ARG A 372 -5.64 19.51 38.78
CA ARG A 372 -5.87 18.91 40.11
C ARG A 372 -4.59 18.45 40.78
N ALA A 373 -3.68 17.81 40.04
CA ALA A 373 -2.36 17.43 40.56
C ALA A 373 -1.48 18.63 40.94
N ARG A 374 -1.72 19.80 40.33
CA ARG A 374 -1.10 21.08 40.71
C ARG A 374 -1.71 21.69 41.99
N GLY A 375 -2.85 21.18 42.44
CA GLY A 375 -3.54 21.60 43.66
C GLY A 375 -4.79 22.44 43.42
N GLU A 376 -5.25 22.59 42.17
CA GLU A 376 -6.48 23.33 41.87
C GLU A 376 -7.73 22.50 42.19
N THR A 377 -8.79 23.21 42.58
CA THR A 377 -10.12 22.62 42.82
C THR A 377 -11.17 23.31 41.94
N PHE A 378 -12.32 22.66 41.76
CA PHE A 378 -13.42 23.22 40.96
C PHE A 378 -13.98 24.51 41.59
N GLU A 379 -13.86 24.69 42.91
CA GLU A 379 -14.32 25.89 43.60
C GLU A 379 -13.37 27.07 43.36
N SER A 380 -12.05 26.80 43.26
CA SER A 380 -11.02 27.84 43.19
C SER A 380 -10.57 28.20 41.78
N SER A 381 -10.85 27.36 40.77
CA SER A 381 -10.33 27.51 39.41
C SER A 381 -11.44 27.70 38.37
N PRO A 382 -11.61 28.91 37.80
CA PRO A 382 -12.56 29.16 36.72
C PRO A 382 -12.27 28.32 35.47
N GLU A 383 -10.99 28.00 35.22
CA GLU A 383 -10.59 27.14 34.11
C GLU A 383 -11.14 25.71 34.31
N LEU A 384 -11.00 25.14 35.52
CA LEU A 384 -11.57 23.83 35.84
C LEU A 384 -13.10 23.82 35.69
N GLN A 385 -13.78 24.88 36.15
CA GLN A 385 -15.23 25.00 36.00
C GLN A 385 -15.64 25.00 34.52
N GLN A 386 -14.92 25.76 33.68
CA GLN A 386 -15.19 25.82 32.25
C GLN A 386 -14.96 24.46 31.57
N ILE A 387 -13.84 23.79 31.87
CA ILE A 387 -13.56 22.44 31.34
C ILE A 387 -14.64 21.46 31.80
N GLY A 388 -15.05 21.52 33.07
CA GLY A 388 -16.12 20.70 33.62
C GLY A 388 -17.45 20.88 32.91
N LEU A 389 -17.85 22.12 32.59
CA LEU A 389 -19.06 22.40 31.80
C LEU A 389 -18.98 21.76 30.40
N VAL A 390 -17.83 21.88 29.75
CA VAL A 390 -17.60 21.26 28.44
C VAL A 390 -17.67 19.75 28.55
N LEU A 391 -16.93 19.11 29.46
CA LEU A 391 -16.93 17.65 29.64
C LEU A 391 -18.34 17.11 29.95
N ASN A 392 -19.11 17.79 30.81
CA ASN A 392 -20.50 17.43 31.09
C ASN A 392 -21.39 17.54 29.85
N SER A 393 -21.17 18.55 29.00
CA SER A 393 -21.88 18.67 27.72
C SER A 393 -21.49 17.57 26.74
N LEU A 394 -20.20 17.22 26.64
CA LEU A 394 -19.72 16.11 25.80
C LEU A 394 -20.36 14.79 26.23
N LEU A 395 -20.32 14.50 27.53
CA LEU A 395 -20.88 13.28 28.11
C LEU A 395 -22.42 13.23 27.96
N GLY A 396 -23.09 14.36 28.19
CA GLY A 396 -24.55 14.47 28.00
C GLY A 396 -25.01 14.16 26.58
N ARG A 397 -24.18 14.41 25.56
CA ARG A 397 -24.48 14.05 24.17
C ARG A 397 -24.39 12.54 23.90
N LYS A 398 -23.61 11.79 24.69
CA LYS A 398 -23.56 10.32 24.58
C LYS A 398 -24.79 9.64 25.22
N GLY A 399 -25.49 10.35 26.10
CA GLY A 399 -26.71 9.89 26.75
C GLY A 399 -26.45 9.25 28.12
N ALA A 400 -27.48 8.60 28.66
CA ALA A 400 -27.42 7.99 29.98
C ALA A 400 -26.49 6.77 30.00
N LEU A 401 -25.76 6.57 31.10
CA LEU A 401 -24.85 5.44 31.31
C LEU A 401 -25.48 4.08 30.98
N ALA A 402 -26.77 3.90 31.31
CA ALA A 402 -27.52 2.68 31.01
C ALA A 402 -27.54 2.34 29.51
N ASN A 403 -27.50 3.35 28.63
CA ASN A 403 -27.62 3.20 27.18
C ASN A 403 -26.26 3.17 26.46
N LEU A 404 -25.16 3.49 27.15
CA LEU A 404 -23.82 3.40 26.57
C LEU A 404 -23.45 1.93 26.35
N THR A 405 -22.97 1.57 25.17
CA THR A 405 -22.55 0.20 24.84
C THR A 405 -21.09 0.11 24.41
N ASP A 406 -20.47 1.26 24.14
CA ASP A 406 -19.07 1.33 23.77
C ASP A 406 -18.21 1.47 25.04
N TYR A 407 -17.20 0.61 25.17
CA TYR A 407 -16.31 0.59 26.33
C TYR A 407 -15.63 1.95 26.56
N TRP A 408 -15.22 2.65 25.50
CA TRP A 408 -14.53 3.93 25.62
C TRP A 408 -15.48 5.03 26.10
N ASP A 409 -16.74 4.97 25.72
CA ASP A 409 -17.78 5.86 26.24
C ASP A 409 -18.02 5.65 27.75
N VAL A 410 -18.09 4.38 28.19
CA VAL A 410 -18.24 4.05 29.62
C VAL A 410 -16.99 4.44 30.42
N ALA A 411 -15.79 4.20 29.89
CA ALA A 411 -14.53 4.60 30.53
C ALA A 411 -14.42 6.13 30.67
N THR A 412 -14.82 6.87 29.64
CA THR A 412 -14.88 8.34 29.70
C THR A 412 -15.88 8.81 30.76
N PHE A 413 -17.05 8.16 30.85
CA PHE A 413 -18.05 8.46 31.88
C PHE A 413 -17.49 8.24 33.29
N PHE A 414 -16.74 7.15 33.49
CA PHE A 414 -16.06 6.87 34.75
C PHE A 414 -15.05 7.98 35.10
N GLU A 415 -14.14 8.32 34.19
CA GLU A 415 -13.11 9.34 34.43
C GLU A 415 -13.71 10.71 34.76
N VAL A 416 -14.73 11.15 34.01
CA VAL A 416 -15.42 12.42 34.27
C VAL A 416 -16.14 12.40 35.63
N SER A 417 -16.77 11.27 36.00
CA SER A 417 -17.44 11.13 37.29
C SER A 417 -16.46 11.18 38.47
N VAL A 418 -15.28 10.55 38.33
CA VAL A 418 -14.21 10.63 39.33
C VAL A 418 -13.69 12.06 39.45
N LEU A 419 -13.46 12.75 38.33
CA LEU A 419 -13.02 14.15 38.36
C LEU A 419 -14.05 15.07 39.02
N ALA A 420 -15.35 14.81 38.82
CA ALA A 420 -16.44 15.55 39.46
C ALA A 420 -16.74 15.09 40.90
N GLU A 421 -15.97 14.15 41.45
CA GLU A 421 -16.16 13.55 42.77
C GLU A 421 -17.55 12.90 42.99
N ASP A 422 -18.24 12.53 41.90
CA ASP A 422 -19.49 11.78 41.93
C ASP A 422 -19.18 10.28 41.96
N TYR A 423 -18.70 9.81 43.11
CA TYR A 423 -18.24 8.43 43.29
C TYR A 423 -19.37 7.41 43.09
N ASN A 424 -20.63 7.79 43.31
CA ASN A 424 -21.77 6.89 43.05
C ASN A 424 -21.89 6.59 41.55
N LYS A 425 -21.82 7.61 40.69
CA LYS A 425 -21.80 7.43 39.24
C LYS A 425 -20.53 6.73 38.76
N ALA A 426 -19.38 7.03 39.36
CA ALA A 426 -18.14 6.33 39.05
C ALA A 426 -18.25 4.83 39.34
N CYS A 427 -18.81 4.43 40.49
CA CYS A 427 -19.03 3.02 40.81
C CYS A 427 -19.95 2.32 39.81
N GLN A 428 -21.05 2.96 39.39
CA GLN A 428 -21.95 2.40 38.38
C GLN A 428 -21.25 2.19 37.02
N ALA A 429 -20.42 3.14 36.60
CA ALA A 429 -19.66 3.02 35.37
C ALA A 429 -18.60 1.91 35.47
N ALA A 430 -17.92 1.80 36.62
CA ALA A 430 -16.95 0.75 36.88
C ALA A 430 -17.59 -0.65 36.86
N GLU A 431 -18.77 -0.80 37.47
CA GLU A 431 -19.54 -2.04 37.42
C GLU A 431 -19.89 -2.43 35.99
N LYS A 432 -20.35 -1.47 35.18
CA LYS A 432 -20.67 -1.71 33.77
C LYS A 432 -19.47 -2.14 32.95
N MET A 433 -18.31 -1.48 33.13
CA MET A 433 -17.06 -1.89 32.48
C MET A 433 -16.67 -3.32 32.83
N ALA A 434 -16.85 -3.73 34.10
CA ALA A 434 -16.50 -5.09 34.54
C ALA A 434 -17.40 -6.17 33.92
N ILE A 435 -18.69 -5.88 33.77
CA ILE A 435 -19.65 -6.80 33.14
C ILE A 435 -19.32 -6.99 31.65
N GLU A 436 -19.06 -5.89 30.93
CA GLU A 436 -18.71 -5.93 29.51
C GLU A 436 -17.35 -6.61 29.25
N SER A 437 -16.41 -6.53 30.19
CA SER A 437 -15.11 -7.21 30.09
C SER A 437 -15.18 -8.73 30.35
N SER A 438 -16.29 -9.21 30.91
CA SER A 438 -16.52 -10.62 31.27
C SER A 438 -17.40 -11.36 30.25
N SER A 439 -17.85 -10.65 29.21
CA SER A 439 -18.69 -11.13 28.12
C SER A 439 -17.84 -11.36 26.88
#